data_AF-A0A2E6UMW8-F1
#
_entry.id   AF-A0A2E6UMW8-F1
#
_cell.length_a   1.000
_cell.length_b   1.000
_cell.length_c   1.000
_cell.angle_alpha   90.00
_cell.angle_beta   90.00
_cell.angle_gamma   90.00
#
_symmetry.space_group_name_H-M   'P 1'
#
loop_
_entity.id
_entity.type
_entity.pdbx_description
1 polymer ?
#
loop_
_entity_poly.entity_id
_entity_poly.type
_entity_poly.pdbx_seq_one_letter_code
_entity_poly.pdbx_strand_id
1 'polypeptide(L)'
;MACDPWGVRVLVALLATVALATSCSGGEKPTLTSTTTTFADLFGDAATTSTLAPAKVADWETVQLVKVRKDAEACIEGARPEAIVLPDEGPRTVTVESGDTLGVIADRFDTTVEAFMRANSLSNPDRLRVGQVLIVPRERPDEVEGPEGPEVEWEELACVLDTGVAAHGPDGLPVGAPGRIEVVVRWPRIDGPDEAPRVNGRLLGLLQGAVAKFLDDVITAVERNGYACREALDGRCMWLLHEYEVLLSTDEVFSVRNTTRRLLPGSTAESTEVLTETFDLVTGRPFTVDLLFEPETDWVGAVSAEAVTRLENEPWVDERRHEGAGPEATNFERFNLTHGGLVLSFAPFTIGGLGSNTVSITIPYRSLEGYWAADGPVTPLLAELD
;
A
#
# COMPACT_ATOMS: atom_id res chain seq x y z
N MET A 1 33.27 53.23 -34.96
CA MET A 1 33.83 54.47 -35.54
C MET A 1 32.66 55.25 -36.10
N ALA A 2 32.30 56.47 -35.70
CA ALA A 2 32.88 57.49 -34.82
C ALA A 2 31.68 58.36 -34.34
N CYS A 3 31.51 58.60 -33.03
CA CYS A 3 31.95 59.77 -32.24
C CYS A 3 30.78 60.70 -31.85
N ASP A 4 30.66 60.88 -30.54
CA ASP A 4 29.81 61.79 -29.75
C ASP A 4 30.10 63.28 -30.09
N PRO A 5 29.21 64.22 -29.72
CA PRO A 5 29.58 65.04 -28.56
C PRO A 5 28.40 65.52 -27.67
N TRP A 6 28.62 65.38 -26.37
CA TRP A 6 28.06 66.19 -25.29
C TRP A 6 28.41 67.69 -25.40
N GLY A 7 27.54 68.56 -24.87
CA GLY A 7 27.81 69.99 -24.68
C GLY A 7 26.73 70.74 -23.89
N VAL A 8 26.84 70.68 -22.57
CA VAL A 8 25.98 71.30 -21.54
C VAL A 8 26.04 72.85 -21.56
N ARG A 9 24.92 73.51 -21.24
CA ARG A 9 24.81 74.88 -20.68
C ARG A 9 23.84 74.81 -19.48
N VAL A 10 24.20 74.96 -18.20
CA VAL A 10 24.88 76.01 -17.42
C VAL A 10 23.93 77.11 -16.87
N LEU A 11 23.84 77.12 -15.51
CA LEU A 11 23.60 78.24 -14.56
C LEU A 11 22.16 78.87 -14.51
N VAL A 12 21.51 79.20 -13.38
CA VAL A 12 21.95 79.80 -12.11
C VAL A 12 20.94 79.57 -10.94
N ALA A 13 21.51 79.31 -9.75
CA ALA A 13 21.15 79.63 -8.34
C ALA A 13 19.71 80.00 -7.89
N LEU A 14 19.30 79.46 -6.74
CA LEU A 14 19.50 80.12 -5.42
C LEU A 14 19.13 79.19 -4.22
N LEU A 15 20.09 79.09 -3.29
CA LEU A 15 19.95 78.71 -1.86
C LEU A 15 19.04 79.73 -1.12
N ALA A 16 18.39 79.53 0.03
CA ALA A 16 18.54 78.59 1.14
C ALA A 16 17.21 78.50 1.95
N THR A 17 17.17 77.43 2.73
CA THR A 17 16.26 76.99 3.80
C THR A 17 15.76 78.03 4.82
N VAL A 18 14.50 77.88 5.24
CA VAL A 18 14.08 78.07 6.64
C VAL A 18 13.11 76.94 7.02
N ALA A 19 13.49 76.13 8.01
CA ALA A 19 12.63 75.18 8.68
C ALA A 19 11.88 75.89 9.82
N LEU A 20 10.61 75.56 10.02
CA LEU A 20 9.97 75.42 11.34
C LEU A 20 8.62 74.69 11.19
N ALA A 21 8.42 73.73 12.08
CA ALA A 21 7.27 72.83 12.16
C ALA A 21 5.97 73.57 12.49
N THR A 22 4.84 73.07 12.00
CA THR A 22 3.81 72.38 12.82
C THR A 22 2.50 72.20 12.03
N SER A 23 1.81 71.12 12.39
CA SER A 23 0.37 70.86 12.17
C SER A 23 -0.06 70.38 10.79
N CYS A 24 -0.45 69.11 10.73
CA CYS A 24 -1.72 68.63 10.16
C CYS A 24 -1.91 67.18 10.66
N SER A 25 -2.88 66.95 11.54
CA SER A 25 -4.25 66.52 11.18
C SER A 25 -4.26 65.05 10.77
N GLY A 26 -4.76 64.21 11.68
CA GLY A 26 -5.00 62.79 11.45
C GLY A 26 -5.99 62.58 10.31
N GLY A 27 -5.58 61.76 9.35
CA GLY A 27 -6.43 61.08 8.39
C GLY A 27 -6.08 59.60 8.43
N GLU A 28 -7.10 58.75 8.39
CA GLU A 28 -7.02 57.30 8.53
C GLU A 28 -5.87 56.65 7.76
N LYS A 29 -5.17 55.73 8.42
CA LYS A 29 -4.32 54.74 7.75
C LYS A 29 -5.23 53.96 6.78
N PRO A 30 -4.85 53.81 5.49
CA PRO A 30 -5.57 52.90 4.62
C PRO A 30 -5.43 51.50 5.20
N THR A 31 -6.55 50.93 5.64
CA THR A 31 -6.68 49.51 5.91
C THR A 31 -6.32 48.81 4.61
N LEU A 32 -5.16 48.14 4.58
CA LEU A 32 -4.84 47.16 3.56
C LEU A 32 -5.88 46.07 3.69
N THR A 33 -6.97 46.24 2.94
CA THR A 33 -7.92 45.17 2.71
C THR A 33 -7.12 44.19 1.88
N SER A 34 -6.65 43.12 2.52
CA SER A 34 -6.14 41.96 1.81
C SER A 34 -7.29 41.50 0.94
N THR A 35 -7.31 41.91 -0.33
CA THR A 35 -8.15 41.30 -1.32
C THR A 35 -7.64 39.88 -1.40
N THR A 36 -8.28 38.96 -0.68
CA THR A 36 -8.13 37.54 -0.89
C THR A 36 -8.51 37.35 -2.36
N THR A 37 -7.52 37.30 -3.24
CA THR A 37 -7.71 36.64 -4.53
C THR A 37 -8.08 35.24 -4.15
N THR A 38 -9.39 34.98 -4.15
CA THR A 38 -9.92 33.63 -4.20
C THR A 38 -9.28 33.05 -5.45
N PHE A 39 -8.17 32.34 -5.28
CA PHE A 39 -7.80 31.34 -6.26
C PHE A 39 -9.02 30.44 -6.30
N ALA A 40 -9.81 30.57 -7.37
CA ALA A 40 -10.73 29.53 -7.71
C ALA A 40 -9.90 28.25 -7.66
N ASP A 41 -10.36 27.30 -6.86
CA ASP A 41 -9.83 25.96 -6.79
C ASP A 41 -9.95 25.34 -8.18
N LEU A 42 -8.99 25.66 -9.05
CA LEU A 42 -8.92 25.26 -10.45
C LEU A 42 -8.50 23.78 -10.56
N PHE A 43 -8.18 23.15 -9.43
CA PHE A 43 -7.76 21.77 -9.29
C PHE A 43 -8.40 21.11 -8.05
N GLY A 44 -9.69 21.37 -7.81
CA GLY A 44 -10.48 20.49 -6.94
C GLY A 44 -10.44 19.05 -7.49
N ASP A 45 -10.21 18.08 -6.60
CA ASP A 45 -10.06 16.64 -6.89
C ASP A 45 -9.34 16.35 -8.22
N ALA A 46 -8.13 16.88 -8.37
CA ALA A 46 -7.28 16.55 -9.50
C ALA A 46 -6.75 15.12 -9.39
N ALA A 47 -7.61 14.14 -9.68
CA ALA A 47 -7.16 13.00 -10.45
C ALA A 47 -6.46 13.58 -11.68
N THR A 48 -5.19 13.23 -11.87
CA THR A 48 -4.38 13.65 -13.02
C THR A 48 -4.97 13.06 -14.31
N THR A 49 -6.07 13.64 -14.80
CA THR A 49 -6.57 13.37 -16.14
C THR A 49 -5.57 13.93 -17.12
N SER A 50 -4.75 13.04 -17.69
CA SER A 50 -4.01 13.29 -18.91
C SER A 50 -4.91 14.02 -19.92
N THR A 51 -4.46 15.17 -20.42
CA THR A 51 -5.13 15.90 -21.52
C THR A 51 -4.96 15.22 -22.87
N LEU A 52 -4.20 14.13 -22.94
CA LEU A 52 -4.08 13.31 -24.14
C LEU A 52 -5.22 12.30 -24.19
N ALA A 53 -5.98 12.33 -25.29
CA ALA A 53 -6.96 11.30 -25.58
C ALA A 53 -6.29 9.91 -25.55
N PRO A 54 -6.99 8.87 -25.05
CA PRO A 54 -6.45 7.52 -25.02
C PRO A 54 -6.00 7.09 -26.41
N ALA A 55 -4.84 6.44 -26.50
CA ALA A 55 -4.28 6.00 -27.76
C ALA A 55 -5.28 5.05 -28.46
N LYS A 56 -5.75 5.45 -29.63
CA LYS A 56 -6.74 4.71 -30.41
C LYS A 56 -6.14 4.29 -31.74
N VAL A 57 -6.26 3.00 -32.07
CA VAL A 57 -5.90 2.46 -33.38
C VAL A 57 -6.82 3.09 -34.43
N ALA A 58 -6.23 3.54 -35.54
CA ALA A 58 -6.98 4.16 -36.63
C ALA A 58 -8.04 3.19 -37.19
N ASP A 59 -9.22 3.72 -37.51
CA ASP A 59 -10.36 2.96 -38.03
C ASP A 59 -10.83 1.79 -37.14
N TRP A 60 -10.52 1.85 -35.83
CA TRP A 60 -10.96 0.84 -34.88
C TRP A 60 -12.46 0.94 -34.57
N GLU A 61 -13.15 -0.16 -34.84
CA GLU A 61 -14.52 -0.42 -34.40
C GLU A 61 -14.52 -1.16 -33.07
N THR A 62 -15.45 -0.81 -32.19
CA THR A 62 -15.57 -1.47 -30.89
C THR A 62 -15.86 -2.96 -31.07
N VAL A 63 -15.04 -3.80 -30.44
CA VAL A 63 -15.21 -5.27 -30.44
C VAL A 63 -15.57 -5.76 -29.04
N GLN A 64 -16.09 -6.97 -28.93
CA GLN A 64 -16.24 -7.67 -27.66
C GLN A 64 -15.24 -8.81 -27.58
N LEU A 65 -14.38 -8.79 -26.56
CA LEU A 65 -13.33 -9.79 -26.38
C LEU A 65 -13.80 -10.90 -25.45
N VAL A 66 -14.88 -11.60 -25.83
CA VAL A 66 -15.54 -12.63 -24.98
C VAL A 66 -14.56 -13.71 -24.51
N LYS A 67 -13.69 -14.20 -25.41
CA LYS A 67 -12.67 -15.18 -25.06
C LYS A 67 -11.69 -14.62 -24.01
N VAL A 68 -11.23 -13.38 -24.20
CA VAL A 68 -10.25 -12.74 -23.31
C VAL A 68 -10.86 -12.49 -21.93
N ARG A 69 -12.13 -12.09 -21.85
CA ARG A 69 -12.84 -11.94 -20.57
C ARG A 69 -12.94 -13.27 -19.82
N LYS A 70 -13.24 -14.37 -20.53
CA LYS A 70 -13.22 -15.72 -19.93
C LYS A 70 -11.82 -16.13 -19.46
N ASP A 71 -10.79 -15.85 -20.26
CA ASP A 71 -9.40 -16.13 -19.89
C ASP A 71 -8.96 -15.28 -18.68
N ALA A 72 -9.49 -14.07 -18.54
CA ALA A 72 -9.27 -13.20 -17.38
C ALA A 72 -9.90 -13.76 -16.10
N GLU A 73 -11.15 -14.23 -16.18
CA GLU A 73 -11.80 -14.94 -15.06
C GLU A 73 -10.97 -16.14 -14.61
N ALA A 74 -10.53 -16.97 -15.56
CA ALA A 74 -9.67 -18.12 -15.27
C ALA A 74 -8.32 -17.72 -14.64
N CYS A 75 -7.72 -16.61 -15.08
CA CYS A 75 -6.50 -16.07 -14.46
C CYS A 75 -6.73 -15.66 -13.00
N ILE A 76 -7.83 -14.96 -12.70
CA ILE A 76 -8.15 -14.52 -11.34
C ILE A 76 -8.41 -15.73 -10.43
N GLU A 77 -9.12 -16.75 -10.94
CA GLU A 77 -9.35 -18.00 -10.21
C GLU A 77 -8.04 -18.77 -9.97
N GLY A 78 -7.10 -18.73 -10.91
CA GLY A 78 -5.78 -19.34 -10.80
C GLY A 78 -4.90 -18.77 -9.68
N ALA A 79 -5.25 -17.63 -9.09
CA ALA A 79 -4.56 -17.08 -7.92
C ALA A 79 -4.81 -17.91 -6.65
N ARG A 80 -5.89 -18.71 -6.63
CA ARG A 80 -6.25 -19.52 -5.47
C ARG A 80 -5.27 -20.70 -5.38
N PRO A 81 -4.57 -20.88 -4.25
CA PRO A 81 -3.76 -22.07 -4.07
C PRO A 81 -4.65 -23.30 -4.16
N GLU A 82 -4.10 -24.39 -4.70
CA GLU A 82 -4.83 -25.63 -4.90
C GLU A 82 -5.42 -26.07 -3.55
N ALA A 83 -6.75 -26.24 -3.51
CA ALA A 83 -7.43 -26.47 -2.25
C ALA A 83 -6.80 -27.68 -1.56
N ILE A 84 -6.31 -27.50 -0.34
CA ILE A 84 -5.91 -28.62 0.52
C ILE A 84 -7.15 -29.51 0.61
N VAL A 85 -7.09 -30.68 -0.02
CA VAL A 85 -8.12 -31.71 0.14
C VAL A 85 -8.01 -32.17 1.57
N LEU A 86 -8.75 -31.50 2.45
CA LEU A 86 -8.94 -31.98 3.81
C LEU A 86 -9.55 -33.38 3.66
N PRO A 87 -8.96 -34.42 4.29
CA PRO A 87 -9.56 -35.74 4.23
C PRO A 87 -11.02 -35.62 4.67
N ASP A 88 -11.92 -36.28 3.93
CA ASP A 88 -13.40 -36.21 4.05
C ASP A 88 -13.92 -36.69 5.42
N GLU A 89 -13.01 -37.02 6.33
CA GLU A 89 -13.29 -37.34 7.71
C GLU A 89 -13.36 -36.02 8.49
N GLY A 90 -14.54 -35.73 9.06
CA GLY A 90 -14.75 -34.59 9.95
C GLY A 90 -13.71 -34.53 11.08
N PRO A 91 -13.74 -33.47 11.92
CA PRO A 91 -12.78 -33.33 13.02
C PRO A 91 -12.67 -34.66 13.78
N ARG A 92 -11.45 -35.18 13.92
CA ARG A 92 -11.22 -36.42 14.69
C ARG A 92 -11.79 -36.18 16.08
N THR A 93 -12.64 -37.07 16.55
CA THR A 93 -13.26 -36.94 17.87
C THR A 93 -12.93 -38.14 18.75
N VAL A 94 -12.87 -37.91 20.05
CA VAL A 94 -12.75 -38.92 21.10
C VAL A 94 -13.97 -38.83 22.00
N THR A 95 -14.55 -39.98 22.34
CA THR A 95 -15.55 -40.04 23.41
C THR A 95 -14.86 -40.38 24.73
N VAL A 96 -15.12 -39.58 25.77
CA VAL A 96 -14.58 -39.78 27.12
C VAL A 96 -15.16 -41.07 27.71
N GLU A 97 -14.29 -41.99 28.11
CA GLU A 97 -14.67 -43.25 28.77
C GLU A 97 -14.50 -43.17 30.30
N SER A 98 -15.03 -44.16 31.01
CA SER A 98 -14.91 -44.22 32.47
C SER A 98 -13.45 -44.44 32.88
N GLY A 99 -12.87 -43.45 33.55
CA GLY A 99 -11.47 -43.48 33.99
C GLY A 99 -10.54 -42.61 33.13
N ASP A 100 -11.04 -42.04 32.03
CA ASP A 100 -10.30 -41.06 31.25
C ASP A 100 -10.15 -39.75 32.03
N THR A 101 -8.97 -39.17 31.93
CA THR A 101 -8.71 -37.77 32.30
C THR A 101 -8.28 -37.01 31.05
N LEU A 102 -8.41 -35.68 31.07
CA LEU A 102 -8.00 -34.88 29.91
C LEU A 102 -6.51 -35.04 29.60
N GLY A 103 -5.68 -35.27 30.62
CA GLY A 103 -4.26 -35.61 30.47
C GLY A 103 -4.04 -36.93 29.73
N VAL A 104 -4.70 -38.02 30.15
CA VAL A 104 -4.56 -39.33 29.49
C VAL A 104 -5.06 -39.29 28.05
N ILE A 105 -6.12 -38.53 27.79
CA ILE A 105 -6.63 -38.32 26.43
C ILE A 105 -5.61 -37.52 25.60
N ALA A 106 -5.07 -36.43 26.14
CA ALA A 106 -4.09 -35.60 25.46
C ALA A 106 -2.82 -36.38 25.10
N ASP A 107 -2.29 -37.15 26.06
CA ASP A 107 -1.12 -38.04 25.86
C ASP A 107 -1.37 -39.09 24.76
N ARG A 108 -2.61 -39.60 24.63
CA ARG A 108 -2.96 -40.60 23.61
C ARG A 108 -2.91 -40.04 22.18
N PHE A 109 -3.04 -38.73 22.04
CA PHE A 109 -3.02 -38.03 20.76
C PHE A 109 -1.77 -37.14 20.62
N ASP A 110 -0.73 -37.40 21.41
CA ASP A 110 0.56 -36.69 21.40
C ASP A 110 0.42 -35.15 21.50
N THR A 111 -0.65 -34.66 22.17
CA THR A 111 -0.96 -33.22 22.29
C THR A 111 -1.05 -32.77 23.75
N THR A 112 -1.32 -31.49 24.00
CA THR A 112 -1.39 -30.92 25.35
C THR A 112 -2.82 -30.81 25.87
N VAL A 113 -2.96 -30.83 27.20
CA VAL A 113 -4.23 -30.57 27.89
C VAL A 113 -4.78 -29.20 27.51
N GLU A 114 -3.91 -28.20 27.38
CA GLU A 114 -4.31 -26.84 27.01
C GLU A 114 -4.90 -26.77 25.60
N ALA A 115 -4.25 -27.43 24.62
CA ALA A 115 -4.75 -27.51 23.25
C ALA A 115 -6.15 -28.17 23.21
N PHE A 116 -6.34 -29.25 23.97
CA PHE A 116 -7.66 -29.89 24.11
C PHE A 116 -8.70 -28.98 24.78
N MET A 117 -8.31 -28.25 25.83
CA MET A 117 -9.21 -27.31 26.52
C MET A 117 -9.65 -26.18 25.59
N ARG A 118 -8.72 -25.61 24.82
CA ARG A 118 -8.97 -24.55 23.84
C ARG A 118 -9.89 -25.04 22.72
N ALA A 119 -9.55 -26.18 22.10
CA ALA A 119 -10.32 -26.78 21.01
C ALA A 119 -11.77 -27.13 21.40
N ASN A 120 -12.01 -27.43 22.69
CA ASN A 120 -13.31 -27.86 23.19
C ASN A 120 -13.99 -26.85 24.11
N SER A 121 -13.45 -25.62 24.23
CA SER A 121 -13.96 -24.56 25.12
C SER A 121 -14.17 -25.04 26.57
N LEU A 122 -13.25 -25.87 27.08
CA LEU A 122 -13.30 -26.39 28.44
C LEU A 122 -12.64 -25.39 29.39
N SER A 123 -13.36 -24.98 30.43
CA SER A 123 -12.84 -24.07 31.47
C SER A 123 -12.16 -24.81 32.63
N ASN A 124 -12.33 -26.13 32.72
CA ASN A 124 -11.71 -26.94 33.77
C ASN A 124 -11.38 -28.35 33.23
N PRO A 125 -10.10 -28.77 33.26
CA PRO A 125 -9.67 -30.07 32.73
C PRO A 125 -10.16 -31.26 33.56
N ASP A 126 -10.52 -31.06 34.83
CA ASP A 126 -10.99 -32.10 35.75
C ASP A 126 -12.49 -32.38 35.62
N ARG A 127 -13.21 -31.62 34.77
CA ARG A 127 -14.68 -31.72 34.62
C ARG A 127 -15.10 -32.43 33.34
N LEU A 128 -14.50 -33.58 33.06
CA LEU A 128 -14.94 -34.45 31.97
C LEU A 128 -16.15 -35.30 32.39
N ARG A 129 -17.09 -35.48 31.46
CA ARG A 129 -18.24 -36.39 31.64
C ARG A 129 -18.06 -37.63 30.78
N VAL A 130 -18.29 -38.81 31.35
CA VAL A 130 -18.32 -40.05 30.57
C VAL A 130 -19.38 -39.93 29.47
N GLY A 131 -19.01 -40.28 28.23
CA GLY A 131 -19.82 -40.11 27.03
C GLY A 131 -19.71 -38.73 26.36
N GLN A 132 -18.91 -37.81 26.90
CA GLN A 132 -18.63 -36.52 26.27
C GLN A 132 -17.75 -36.72 25.03
N VAL A 133 -18.15 -36.14 23.90
CA VAL A 133 -17.36 -36.14 22.68
C VAL A 133 -16.47 -34.89 22.68
N LEU A 134 -15.16 -35.08 22.56
CA LEU A 134 -14.16 -34.03 22.42
C LEU A 134 -13.58 -34.06 21.01
N ILE A 135 -13.39 -32.88 20.44
CA ILE A 135 -12.61 -32.64 19.24
C ILE A 135 -11.14 -32.85 19.59
N VAL A 136 -10.47 -33.73 18.85
CA VAL A 136 -9.03 -33.95 18.93
C VAL A 136 -8.35 -32.78 18.20
N PRO A 137 -7.49 -31.99 18.88
CA PRO A 137 -6.70 -30.96 18.23
C PRO A 137 -5.86 -31.58 17.11
N ARG A 138 -5.77 -30.91 15.96
CA ARG A 138 -4.75 -31.29 14.97
C ARG A 138 -3.43 -30.77 15.48
N GLU A 139 -2.45 -31.65 15.63
CA GLU A 139 -1.06 -31.22 15.83
C GLU A 139 -0.67 -30.32 14.65
N ARG A 140 -0.28 -29.08 14.95
CA ARG A 140 0.85 -28.53 14.21
C ARG A 140 2.07 -29.31 14.71
N PRO A 141 2.94 -29.79 13.82
CA PRO A 141 4.25 -30.28 14.25
C PRO A 141 4.87 -29.16 15.07
N ASP A 142 5.01 -29.45 16.35
CA ASP A 142 5.90 -28.87 17.32
C ASP A 142 5.99 -27.33 17.36
N GLU A 143 5.62 -26.80 18.51
CA GLU A 143 6.29 -25.68 19.17
C GLU A 143 7.77 -26.08 19.47
N VAL A 144 8.51 -26.50 18.44
CA VAL A 144 9.96 -26.40 18.40
C VAL A 144 10.26 -24.91 18.33
N GLU A 145 11.36 -24.48 18.95
CA GLU A 145 12.01 -23.19 18.69
C GLU A 145 12.20 -23.01 17.17
N GLY A 146 11.14 -22.59 16.50
CA GLY A 146 11.10 -22.22 15.10
C GLY A 146 11.57 -20.77 14.96
N PRO A 147 11.75 -20.29 13.73
CA PRO A 147 11.92 -18.86 13.51
C PRO A 147 10.75 -18.09 14.16
N GLU A 148 11.02 -16.93 14.76
CA GLU A 148 9.97 -16.03 15.27
C GLU A 148 8.92 -15.77 14.17
N GLY A 149 7.64 -15.98 14.48
CA GLY A 149 6.52 -15.74 13.59
C GLY A 149 6.15 -16.88 12.63
N PRO A 150 5.15 -16.63 11.76
CA PRO A 150 4.64 -17.63 10.81
C PRO A 150 5.69 -18.11 9.80
N GLU A 151 5.53 -19.36 9.35
CA GLU A 151 6.23 -19.84 8.16
C GLU A 151 5.66 -19.15 6.92
N VAL A 152 6.52 -18.57 6.09
CA VAL A 152 6.11 -17.84 4.87
C VAL A 152 6.41 -18.69 3.64
N GLU A 153 5.36 -19.15 2.97
CA GLU A 153 5.43 -19.74 1.65
C GLU A 153 5.12 -18.71 0.57
N TRP A 154 5.66 -18.90 -0.64
CA TRP A 154 5.46 -18.00 -1.76
C TRP A 154 4.63 -18.65 -2.84
N GLU A 155 3.49 -18.04 -3.14
CA GLU A 155 2.59 -18.45 -4.21
C GLU A 155 2.82 -17.58 -5.44
N GLU A 156 2.67 -18.16 -6.63
CA GLU A 156 2.88 -17.48 -7.90
C GLU A 156 1.65 -17.53 -8.80
N LEU A 157 1.26 -16.39 -9.34
CA LEU A 157 0.28 -16.25 -10.40
C LEU A 157 0.98 -15.67 -11.63
N ALA A 158 0.99 -16.43 -12.73
CA ALA A 158 1.50 -15.96 -14.01
C ALA A 158 0.49 -16.25 -15.12
N CYS A 159 -0.04 -15.21 -15.75
CA CYS A 159 -1.00 -15.31 -16.84
C CYS A 159 -0.53 -14.51 -18.05
N VAL A 160 -0.74 -15.06 -19.24
CA VAL A 160 -0.56 -14.35 -20.51
C VAL A 160 -1.83 -14.52 -21.34
N LEU A 161 -2.59 -13.45 -21.49
CA LEU A 161 -3.84 -13.45 -22.24
C LEU A 161 -3.56 -12.97 -23.67
N ASP A 162 -3.81 -13.83 -24.65
CA ASP A 162 -3.79 -13.44 -26.07
C ASP A 162 -5.11 -12.75 -26.43
N THR A 163 -5.00 -11.47 -26.80
CA THR A 163 -6.17 -10.66 -27.16
C THR A 163 -6.77 -11.03 -28.52
N GLY A 164 -6.02 -11.70 -29.39
CA GLY A 164 -6.38 -11.93 -30.80
C GLY A 164 -6.41 -10.66 -31.66
N VAL A 165 -6.07 -9.50 -31.09
CA VAL A 165 -6.04 -8.20 -31.76
C VAL A 165 -4.59 -7.86 -32.12
N ALA A 166 -4.37 -7.35 -33.33
CA ALA A 166 -3.02 -6.91 -33.73
C ALA A 166 -2.54 -5.75 -32.85
N ALA A 167 -1.34 -5.89 -32.29
CA ALA A 167 -0.70 -4.81 -31.55
C ALA A 167 -0.21 -3.73 -32.53
N HIS A 168 -0.46 -2.46 -32.21
CA HIS A 168 0.00 -1.31 -33.00
C HIS A 168 1.03 -0.51 -32.22
N GLY A 169 2.14 -0.19 -32.89
CA GLY A 169 3.21 0.63 -32.33
C GLY A 169 2.85 2.11 -32.20
N PRO A 170 3.77 2.95 -31.69
CA PRO A 170 3.55 4.40 -31.59
C PRO A 170 3.42 5.09 -32.95
N ASP A 171 3.88 4.47 -34.03
CA ASP A 171 3.71 4.88 -35.43
C ASP A 171 2.34 4.51 -36.01
N GLY A 172 1.52 3.77 -35.25
CA GLY A 172 0.21 3.29 -35.68
C GLY A 172 0.29 2.08 -36.63
N LEU A 173 1.47 1.49 -36.85
CA LEU A 173 1.65 0.32 -37.69
C LEU A 173 1.56 -0.97 -36.85
N PRO A 174 1.06 -2.08 -37.43
CA PRO A 174 0.99 -3.36 -36.73
C PRO A 174 2.40 -3.92 -36.48
N VAL A 175 2.64 -4.42 -35.26
CA VAL A 175 3.93 -4.98 -34.82
C VAL A 175 4.11 -6.45 -35.29
N GLY A 176 3.10 -7.02 -35.96
CA GLY A 176 3.17 -8.38 -36.53
C GLY A 176 2.92 -9.52 -35.54
N ALA A 177 2.52 -9.21 -34.31
CA ALA A 177 2.11 -10.17 -33.28
C ALA A 177 0.76 -9.75 -32.67
N PRO A 178 -0.05 -10.70 -32.17
CA PRO A 178 -1.22 -10.34 -31.39
C PRO A 178 -0.79 -9.66 -30.08
N GLY A 179 -1.59 -8.72 -29.63
CA GLY A 179 -1.41 -8.05 -28.35
C GLY A 179 -1.62 -9.04 -27.19
N ARG A 180 -0.75 -8.97 -26.19
CA ARG A 180 -0.80 -9.83 -25.00
C ARG A 180 -1.01 -9.00 -23.74
N ILE A 181 -1.76 -9.52 -22.78
CA ILE A 181 -1.88 -8.92 -21.45
C ILE A 181 -1.16 -9.85 -20.48
N GLU A 182 -0.16 -9.35 -19.78
CA GLU A 182 0.69 -10.15 -18.90
C GLU A 182 0.42 -9.80 -17.44
N VAL A 183 0.16 -10.78 -16.60
CA VAL A 183 0.01 -10.61 -15.15
C VAL A 183 1.00 -11.52 -14.47
N VAL A 184 1.86 -10.96 -13.64
CA VAL A 184 2.84 -11.70 -12.84
C VAL A 184 2.74 -11.22 -11.41
N VAL A 185 2.43 -12.13 -10.50
CA VAL A 185 2.38 -11.84 -9.07
C VAL A 185 3.04 -12.96 -8.31
N ARG A 186 3.89 -12.59 -7.35
CA ARG A 186 4.39 -13.49 -6.32
C ARG A 186 3.99 -12.95 -4.97
N TRP A 187 3.18 -13.68 -4.21
CA TRP A 187 2.57 -13.20 -2.97
C TRP A 187 2.80 -14.19 -1.81
N PRO A 188 2.90 -13.69 -0.56
CA PRO A 188 3.19 -14.54 0.59
C PRO A 188 1.92 -15.20 1.12
N ARG A 189 2.04 -16.47 1.49
CA ARG A 189 1.08 -17.26 2.24
C ARG A 189 1.72 -17.62 3.57
N ILE A 190 1.01 -17.37 4.67
CA ILE A 190 1.51 -17.68 6.00
C ILE A 190 0.89 -18.96 6.55
N ASP A 191 1.70 -19.78 7.20
CA ASP A 191 1.30 -20.95 7.97
C ASP A 191 1.79 -20.83 9.42
N GLY A 192 1.27 -21.67 10.31
CA GLY A 192 1.42 -21.46 11.75
C GLY A 192 0.15 -20.82 12.29
N PRO A 193 0.09 -19.55 12.70
CA PRO A 193 -0.96 -18.93 13.54
C PRO A 193 -2.41 -19.31 13.26
N ASP A 194 -3.26 -19.32 14.30
CA ASP A 194 -4.69 -19.66 14.16
C ASP A 194 -5.44 -18.73 13.19
N GLU A 195 -4.98 -17.48 13.08
CA GLU A 195 -5.57 -16.47 12.22
C GLU A 195 -4.91 -16.37 10.83
N ALA A 196 -3.90 -17.21 10.55
CA ALA A 196 -3.27 -17.30 9.22
C ALA A 196 -4.29 -17.46 8.07
N PRO A 197 -5.37 -18.26 8.18
CA PRO A 197 -6.39 -18.34 7.14
C PRO A 197 -7.09 -17.01 6.84
N ARG A 198 -7.30 -16.15 7.84
CA ARG A 198 -7.92 -14.82 7.63
C ARG A 198 -6.97 -13.88 6.89
N VAL A 199 -5.71 -13.86 7.32
CA VAL A 199 -4.66 -13.05 6.67
C VAL A 199 -4.46 -13.50 5.22
N ASN A 200 -4.29 -14.80 4.99
CA ASN A 200 -4.17 -15.37 3.64
C ASN A 200 -5.39 -15.07 2.79
N GLY A 201 -6.60 -15.24 3.33
CA GLY A 201 -7.84 -14.93 2.62
C GLY A 201 -7.96 -13.45 2.24
N ARG A 202 -7.48 -12.53 3.09
CA ARG A 202 -7.44 -11.10 2.79
C ARG A 202 -6.40 -10.76 1.73
N LEU A 203 -5.17 -11.27 1.86
CA LEU A 203 -4.11 -11.05 0.86
C LEU A 203 -4.55 -11.56 -0.52
N LEU A 204 -5.12 -12.76 -0.57
CA LEU A 204 -5.71 -13.33 -1.78
C LEU A 204 -6.85 -12.48 -2.34
N GLY A 205 -7.75 -11.98 -1.48
CA GLY A 205 -8.86 -11.11 -1.90
C GLY A 205 -8.37 -9.78 -2.50
N LEU A 206 -7.37 -9.15 -1.89
CA LEU A 206 -6.73 -7.93 -2.40
C LEU A 206 -6.06 -8.18 -3.75
N LEU A 207 -5.33 -9.30 -3.87
CA LEU A 207 -4.72 -9.73 -5.11
C LEU A 207 -5.75 -9.94 -6.22
N GLN A 208 -6.77 -10.77 -5.96
CA GLN A 208 -7.83 -11.06 -6.93
C GLN A 208 -8.56 -9.78 -7.36
N GLY A 209 -8.84 -8.88 -6.42
CA GLY A 209 -9.45 -7.57 -6.71
C GLY A 209 -8.57 -6.68 -7.59
N ALA A 210 -7.27 -6.59 -7.29
CA ALA A 210 -6.31 -5.80 -8.07
C ALA A 210 -6.15 -6.33 -9.50
N VAL A 211 -5.99 -7.65 -9.65
CA VAL A 211 -5.88 -8.30 -10.97
C VAL A 211 -7.18 -8.15 -11.76
N ALA A 212 -8.34 -8.36 -11.12
CA ALA A 212 -9.64 -8.19 -11.78
C ALA A 212 -9.85 -6.76 -12.29
N LYS A 213 -9.53 -5.76 -11.47
CA LYS A 213 -9.61 -4.36 -11.87
C LYS A 213 -8.69 -4.04 -13.04
N PHE A 214 -7.43 -4.46 -12.97
CA PHE A 214 -6.46 -4.24 -14.05
C PHE A 214 -6.92 -4.88 -15.37
N LEU A 215 -7.32 -6.15 -15.32
CA LEU A 215 -7.78 -6.87 -16.51
C LEU A 215 -9.03 -6.23 -17.11
N ASP A 216 -10.01 -5.80 -16.28
CA ASP A 216 -11.20 -5.12 -16.79
C ASP A 216 -10.88 -3.77 -17.44
N ASP A 217 -10.05 -2.95 -16.79
CA ASP A 217 -9.61 -1.65 -17.32
C ASP A 217 -8.88 -1.84 -18.67
N VAL A 218 -7.99 -2.82 -18.75
CA VAL A 218 -7.20 -3.13 -19.96
C VAL A 218 -8.09 -3.68 -21.07
N ILE A 219 -8.89 -4.71 -20.80
CA ILE A 219 -9.75 -5.35 -21.80
C ILE A 219 -10.76 -4.33 -22.34
N THR A 220 -11.38 -3.54 -21.47
CA THR A 220 -12.33 -2.49 -21.87
C THR A 220 -11.66 -1.44 -22.75
N ALA A 221 -10.41 -1.05 -22.45
CA ALA A 221 -9.67 -0.14 -23.30
C ALA A 221 -9.34 -0.75 -24.67
N VAL A 222 -8.92 -2.02 -24.73
CA VAL A 222 -8.66 -2.71 -26.01
C VAL A 222 -9.94 -2.88 -26.83
N GLU A 223 -11.07 -3.22 -26.20
CA GLU A 223 -12.37 -3.32 -26.86
C GLU A 223 -12.75 -2.01 -27.55
N ARG A 224 -12.53 -0.86 -26.88
CA ARG A 224 -12.93 0.47 -27.37
C ARG A 224 -11.92 1.12 -28.33
N ASN A 225 -10.63 0.89 -28.11
CA ASN A 225 -9.56 1.68 -28.74
C ASN A 225 -8.58 0.83 -29.56
N GLY A 226 -8.69 -0.50 -29.51
CA GLY A 226 -7.71 -1.41 -30.08
C GLY A 226 -6.46 -1.55 -29.21
N TYR A 227 -5.55 -2.43 -29.62
CA TYR A 227 -4.33 -2.69 -28.88
C TYR A 227 -3.24 -1.68 -29.27
N ALA A 228 -3.23 -0.52 -28.60
CA ALA A 228 -2.24 0.53 -28.80
C ALA A 228 -1.06 0.38 -27.83
N CYS A 229 0.10 0.01 -28.37
CA CYS A 229 1.36 -0.12 -27.66
C CYS A 229 2.27 1.08 -27.96
N ARG A 230 2.09 2.17 -27.22
CA ARG A 230 2.92 3.38 -27.39
C ARG A 230 4.32 3.20 -26.82
N GLU A 231 4.41 2.45 -25.74
CA GLU A 231 5.65 2.09 -25.09
C GLU A 231 5.72 0.56 -24.98
N ALA A 232 6.85 0.01 -25.41
CA ALA A 232 7.16 -1.41 -25.31
C ALA A 232 8.45 -1.56 -24.50
N LEU A 233 8.35 -1.54 -23.18
CA LEU A 233 9.47 -1.88 -22.32
C LEU A 233 9.71 -3.39 -22.42
N ASP A 234 10.88 -3.77 -22.91
CA ASP A 234 11.28 -5.18 -23.13
C ASP A 234 10.27 -5.99 -23.97
N GLY A 235 9.55 -5.33 -24.89
CA GLY A 235 8.53 -5.98 -25.73
C GLY A 235 7.19 -6.26 -25.04
N ARG A 236 6.97 -5.72 -23.84
CA ARG A 236 5.70 -5.79 -23.10
C ARG A 236 4.95 -4.46 -23.18
N CYS A 237 3.67 -4.52 -23.53
CA CYS A 237 2.84 -3.32 -23.74
C CYS A 237 1.74 -3.14 -22.70
N MET A 238 1.18 -4.24 -22.20
CA MET A 238 0.11 -4.23 -21.20
C MET A 238 0.43 -5.28 -20.17
N TRP A 239 0.85 -4.85 -18.98
CA TRP A 239 1.29 -5.78 -17.96
C TRP A 239 1.07 -5.25 -16.55
N LEU A 240 0.94 -6.18 -15.61
CA LEU A 240 0.83 -5.95 -14.17
C LEU A 240 1.84 -6.85 -13.45
N LEU A 241 2.62 -6.24 -12.57
CA LEU A 241 3.58 -6.89 -11.70
C LEU A 241 3.31 -6.47 -10.24
N HIS A 242 3.26 -7.44 -9.34
CA HIS A 242 3.26 -7.21 -7.90
C HIS A 242 4.51 -7.85 -7.28
N GLU A 243 5.28 -7.04 -6.58
CA GLU A 243 6.50 -7.45 -5.86
C GLU A 243 6.23 -7.32 -4.36
N TYR A 244 5.86 -8.43 -3.73
CA TYR A 244 5.65 -8.48 -2.29
C TYR A 244 6.96 -8.70 -1.53
N GLU A 245 7.07 -8.07 -0.37
CA GLU A 245 8.19 -8.18 0.56
C GLU A 245 7.66 -8.21 2.00
N VAL A 246 8.11 -9.18 2.78
CA VAL A 246 7.80 -9.27 4.21
C VAL A 246 8.79 -8.38 4.97
N LEU A 247 8.26 -7.40 5.70
CA LEU A 247 9.03 -6.40 6.45
C LEU A 247 9.11 -6.68 7.95
N LEU A 248 8.11 -7.42 8.48
CA LEU A 248 8.10 -7.92 9.85
C LEU A 248 7.28 -9.20 9.90
N SER A 249 7.78 -10.18 10.65
CA SER A 249 7.09 -11.43 10.92
C SER A 249 7.43 -11.84 12.35
N THR A 250 6.49 -11.65 13.26
CA THR A 250 6.56 -12.10 14.66
C THR A 250 5.34 -12.96 14.95
N ASP A 251 5.20 -13.45 16.19
CA ASP A 251 4.03 -14.24 16.59
C ASP A 251 2.73 -13.41 16.61
N GLU A 252 2.85 -12.09 16.75
CA GLU A 252 1.71 -11.16 16.89
C GLU A 252 1.52 -10.25 15.67
N VAL A 253 2.57 -9.99 14.89
CA VAL A 253 2.53 -9.00 13.81
C VAL A 253 3.09 -9.56 12.51
N PHE A 254 2.33 -9.40 11.43
CA PHE A 254 2.80 -9.68 10.07
C PHE A 254 2.69 -8.44 9.19
N SER A 255 3.81 -7.88 8.76
CA SER A 255 3.89 -6.64 7.98
C SER A 255 4.44 -6.95 6.58
N VAL A 256 3.67 -6.61 5.56
CA VAL A 256 4.02 -6.87 4.16
C VAL A 256 3.85 -5.62 3.32
N ARG A 257 4.83 -5.39 2.44
CA ARG A 257 4.84 -4.34 1.43
C ARG A 257 4.63 -4.95 0.07
N ASN A 258 3.91 -4.26 -0.81
CA ASN A 258 3.70 -4.66 -2.20
C ASN A 258 4.01 -3.50 -3.13
N THR A 259 5.09 -3.62 -3.90
CA THR A 259 5.39 -2.68 -4.98
C THR A 259 4.68 -3.12 -6.24
N THR A 260 3.70 -2.34 -6.67
CA THR A 260 2.92 -2.61 -7.88
C THR A 260 3.48 -1.81 -9.03
N ARG A 261 3.74 -2.48 -10.15
CA ARG A 261 4.19 -1.87 -11.41
C ARG A 261 3.25 -2.30 -12.51
N ARG A 262 2.78 -1.35 -13.31
CA ARG A 262 1.86 -1.66 -14.41
C ARG A 262 2.06 -0.74 -15.59
N LEU A 263 1.81 -1.26 -16.78
CA LEU A 263 1.70 -0.49 -18.01
C LEU A 263 0.29 -0.64 -18.55
N LEU A 264 -0.44 0.47 -18.58
CA LEU A 264 -1.82 0.53 -19.07
C LEU A 264 -1.87 0.80 -20.57
N PRO A 265 -3.00 0.49 -21.25
CA PRO A 265 -3.13 0.67 -22.68
C PRO A 265 -2.93 2.13 -23.10
N GLY A 266 -2.02 2.37 -24.05
CA GLY A 266 -1.74 3.70 -24.55
C GLY A 266 -0.98 4.62 -23.59
N SER A 267 -0.55 4.14 -22.43
CA SER A 267 0.36 4.87 -21.55
C SER A 267 1.72 5.10 -22.20
N THR A 268 2.38 6.19 -21.78
CA THR A 268 3.73 6.58 -22.24
C THR A 268 4.80 6.36 -21.17
N ALA A 269 4.41 5.81 -20.02
CA ALA A 269 5.28 5.41 -18.93
C ALA A 269 4.59 4.28 -18.15
N GLU A 270 5.38 3.40 -17.52
CA GLU A 270 4.88 2.54 -16.46
C GLU A 270 4.42 3.39 -15.25
N SER A 271 3.37 2.94 -14.57
CA SER A 271 2.97 3.49 -13.28
C SER A 271 3.39 2.55 -12.17
N THR A 272 4.00 3.11 -11.14
CA THR A 272 4.43 2.38 -9.94
C THR A 272 3.75 2.96 -8.71
N GLU A 273 3.41 2.10 -7.76
CA GLU A 273 2.77 2.46 -6.49
C GLU A 273 3.14 1.42 -5.41
N VAL A 274 3.37 1.89 -4.19
CA VAL A 274 3.58 1.03 -3.02
C VAL A 274 2.28 0.90 -2.23
N LEU A 275 1.89 -0.35 -1.98
CA LEU A 275 0.78 -0.71 -1.09
C LEU A 275 1.34 -1.41 0.15
N THR A 276 0.68 -1.24 1.28
CA THR A 276 1.15 -1.75 2.56
C THR A 276 0.01 -2.44 3.29
N GLU A 277 0.31 -3.55 3.97
CA GLU A 277 -0.61 -4.21 4.89
C GLU A 277 0.18 -4.63 6.13
N THR A 278 -0.33 -4.29 7.31
CA THR A 278 0.23 -4.75 8.59
C THR A 278 -0.88 -5.42 9.37
N PHE A 279 -0.71 -6.69 9.71
CA PHE A 279 -1.72 -7.54 10.34
C PHE A 279 -1.41 -7.82 11.80
N ASP A 280 -2.47 -7.82 12.59
CA ASP A 280 -2.55 -8.44 13.89
C ASP A 280 -2.81 -9.95 13.71
N LEU A 281 -1.86 -10.80 14.10
CA LEU A 281 -1.96 -12.26 14.02
C LEU A 281 -2.78 -12.86 15.18
N VAL A 282 -3.15 -12.07 16.18
CA VAL A 282 -4.09 -12.47 17.25
C VAL A 282 -5.53 -12.36 16.77
N THR A 283 -5.86 -11.34 15.98
CA THR A 283 -7.24 -11.12 15.48
C THR A 283 -7.44 -11.45 14.00
N GLY A 284 -6.35 -11.55 13.22
CA GLY A 284 -6.35 -11.73 11.77
C GLY A 284 -6.79 -10.48 11.00
N ARG A 285 -6.75 -9.30 11.62
CA ARG A 285 -7.19 -8.02 11.03
C ARG A 285 -6.01 -7.11 10.75
N PRO A 286 -6.10 -6.24 9.73
CA PRO A 286 -5.10 -5.21 9.53
C PRO A 286 -5.16 -4.17 10.67
N PHE A 287 -4.00 -3.70 11.12
CA PHE A 287 -3.90 -2.51 11.96
C PHE A 287 -4.24 -1.27 11.12
N THR A 288 -4.95 -0.33 11.74
CA THR A 288 -5.02 1.05 11.26
C THR A 288 -3.94 1.88 11.94
N VAL A 289 -3.45 2.93 11.27
CA VAL A 289 -2.30 3.71 11.76
C VAL A 289 -2.56 4.34 13.13
N ASP A 290 -3.79 4.73 13.43
CA ASP A 290 -4.20 5.31 14.71
C ASP A 290 -4.04 4.33 15.88
N LEU A 291 -4.16 3.02 15.65
CA LEU A 291 -3.99 2.00 16.69
C LEU A 291 -2.53 1.81 17.13
N LEU A 292 -1.56 2.38 16.41
CA LEU A 292 -0.16 2.36 16.82
C LEU A 292 0.12 3.37 17.94
N PHE A 293 -0.72 4.40 18.08
CA PHE A 293 -0.44 5.58 18.86
C PHE A 293 -1.44 5.78 20.00
N GLU A 294 -1.01 6.48 21.05
CA GLU A 294 -1.86 6.89 22.16
C GLU A 294 -2.84 7.98 21.68
N PRO A 295 -4.17 7.74 21.71
CA PRO A 295 -5.16 8.62 21.09
C PRO A 295 -5.21 10.05 21.62
N GLU A 296 -4.78 10.28 22.86
CA GLU A 296 -4.78 11.61 23.49
C GLU A 296 -3.55 12.46 23.12
N THR A 297 -2.60 11.91 22.37
CA THR A 297 -1.36 12.61 21.98
C THR A 297 -1.46 13.25 20.60
N ASP A 298 -0.61 14.25 20.33
CA ASP A 298 -0.45 14.84 18.99
C ASP A 298 0.49 13.99 18.11
N TRP A 299 0.19 12.69 18.00
CA TRP A 299 1.02 11.76 17.25
C TRP A 299 1.09 12.12 15.76
N VAL A 300 0.01 12.65 15.18
CA VAL A 300 -0.03 13.05 13.76
C VAL A 300 0.96 14.17 13.48
N GLY A 301 1.01 15.19 14.35
CA GLY A 301 2.00 16.26 14.26
C GLY A 301 3.43 15.75 14.41
N ALA A 302 3.67 14.83 15.35
CA ALA A 302 4.99 14.22 15.57
C ALA A 302 5.47 13.40 14.36
N VAL A 303 4.60 12.53 13.82
CA VAL A 303 4.91 11.72 12.63
C VAL A 303 5.16 12.62 11.42
N SER A 304 4.34 13.65 11.21
CA SER A 304 4.51 14.61 10.12
C SER A 304 5.84 15.34 10.19
N ALA A 305 6.24 15.82 11.38
CA ALA A 305 7.53 16.48 11.56
C ALA A 305 8.70 15.55 11.21
N GLU A 306 8.70 14.32 11.74
CA GLU A 306 9.74 13.33 11.44
C GLU A 306 9.76 12.91 9.95
N ALA A 307 8.58 12.85 9.32
CA ALA A 307 8.43 12.47 7.93
C ALA A 307 8.94 13.55 6.97
N VAL A 308 8.49 14.80 7.16
CA VAL A 308 8.92 15.95 6.36
C VAL A 308 10.43 16.12 6.44
N THR A 309 11.02 16.02 7.64
CA THR A 309 12.48 16.14 7.82
C THR A 309 13.26 15.05 7.07
N ARG A 310 12.80 13.78 7.10
CA ARG A 310 13.48 12.69 6.38
C ARG A 310 13.36 12.81 4.87
N LEU A 311 12.19 13.24 4.39
CA LEU A 311 11.92 13.43 2.97
C LEU A 311 12.76 14.55 2.35
N GLU A 312 13.30 15.49 3.13
CA GLU A 312 14.09 16.63 2.61
C GLU A 312 15.29 16.19 1.76
N ASN A 313 15.90 15.04 2.07
CA ASN A 313 17.08 14.53 1.37
C ASN A 313 16.77 13.39 0.40
N GLU A 314 15.49 13.02 0.24
CA GLU A 314 15.11 11.92 -0.64
C GLU A 314 15.12 12.35 -2.11
N PRO A 315 15.70 11.55 -3.02
CA PRO A 315 15.65 11.85 -4.45
C PRO A 315 14.20 11.95 -4.96
N TRP A 316 13.97 12.85 -5.93
CA TRP A 316 12.68 13.04 -6.61
C TRP A 316 11.54 13.62 -5.77
N VAL A 317 11.79 13.89 -4.49
CA VAL A 317 10.89 14.62 -3.60
C VAL A 317 11.00 16.12 -3.88
N ASP A 318 9.86 16.82 -3.84
CA ASP A 318 9.77 18.27 -4.03
C ASP A 318 8.92 18.90 -2.90
N GLU A 319 8.55 20.18 -3.05
CA GLU A 319 7.76 20.93 -2.05
C GLU A 319 6.43 20.26 -1.67
N ARG A 320 5.89 19.36 -2.52
CA ARG A 320 4.66 18.61 -2.20
C ARG A 320 4.79 17.78 -0.93
N ARG A 321 6.02 17.44 -0.48
CA ARG A 321 6.24 16.75 0.80
C ARG A 321 5.56 17.43 2.00
N HIS A 322 5.41 18.75 1.97
CA HIS A 322 4.75 19.49 3.05
C HIS A 322 3.23 19.26 3.10
N GLU A 323 2.64 18.88 1.97
CA GLU A 323 1.22 18.50 1.86
C GLU A 323 1.07 16.98 2.04
N GLY A 324 1.78 16.17 1.25
CA GLY A 324 1.67 14.71 1.24
C GLY A 324 2.25 13.98 2.46
N ALA A 325 3.09 14.65 3.26
CA ALA A 325 3.49 14.22 4.59
C ALA A 325 3.11 15.25 5.66
N GLY A 326 2.14 16.12 5.35
CA GLY A 326 1.57 17.08 6.29
C GLY A 326 0.79 16.39 7.43
N PRO A 327 0.35 17.14 8.45
CA PRO A 327 -0.24 16.62 9.68
C PRO A 327 -1.70 16.16 9.50
N GLU A 328 -1.93 15.25 8.57
CA GLU A 328 -3.21 14.58 8.31
C GLU A 328 -3.01 13.08 8.45
N ALA A 329 -3.82 12.41 9.27
CA ALA A 329 -3.65 10.98 9.54
C ALA A 329 -3.74 10.11 8.27
N THR A 330 -4.54 10.54 7.29
CA THR A 330 -4.71 9.89 5.98
C THR A 330 -3.40 9.83 5.18
N ASN A 331 -2.46 10.75 5.41
CA ASN A 331 -1.15 10.72 4.78
C ASN A 331 -0.29 9.53 5.25
N PHE A 332 -0.62 8.94 6.39
CA PHE A 332 0.17 7.88 7.06
C PHE A 332 -0.52 6.52 7.05
N GLU A 333 -1.60 6.34 6.29
CA GLU A 333 -2.29 5.03 6.13
C GLU A 333 -1.40 3.98 5.46
N ARG A 334 -0.43 4.42 4.65
CA ARG A 334 0.55 3.54 4.00
C ARG A 334 1.79 3.35 4.88
N PHE A 335 1.66 2.47 5.86
CA PHE A 335 2.74 2.13 6.76
C PHE A 335 3.02 0.64 6.82
N ASN A 336 4.25 0.32 7.24
CA ASN A 336 4.68 -1.02 7.61
C ASN A 336 5.50 -0.94 8.91
N LEU A 337 5.39 -1.98 9.74
CA LEU A 337 6.29 -2.19 10.88
C LEU A 337 7.49 -3.03 10.45
N THR A 338 8.63 -2.83 11.12
CA THR A 338 9.90 -3.56 11.00
C THR A 338 10.53 -3.66 12.39
N HIS A 339 11.56 -4.48 12.61
CA HIS A 339 12.29 -4.43 13.89
C HIS A 339 13.00 -3.07 14.11
N GLY A 340 13.27 -2.29 13.06
CA GLY A 340 14.06 -1.05 13.14
C GLY A 340 13.24 0.24 13.25
N GLY A 341 11.94 0.21 12.99
CA GLY A 341 11.10 1.41 12.99
C GLY A 341 9.84 1.32 12.13
N LEU A 342 9.09 2.43 12.14
CA LEU A 342 7.91 2.64 11.31
C LEU A 342 8.34 3.05 9.91
N VAL A 343 8.04 2.23 8.92
CA VAL A 343 8.25 2.54 7.51
C VAL A 343 7.00 3.23 6.97
N LEU A 344 7.17 4.43 6.40
CA LEU A 344 6.10 5.15 5.72
C LEU A 344 6.35 5.15 4.22
N SER A 345 5.31 4.84 3.46
CA SER A 345 5.22 5.00 2.02
C SER A 345 4.13 6.03 1.70
N PHE A 346 4.18 6.63 0.52
CA PHE A 346 3.30 7.74 0.17
C PHE A 346 2.51 7.46 -1.09
N ALA A 347 1.35 8.10 -1.21
CA ALA A 347 0.55 7.98 -2.42
C ALA A 347 1.29 8.54 -3.64
N PRO A 348 1.06 7.98 -4.84
CA PRO A 348 1.65 8.51 -6.06
C PRO A 348 1.41 10.02 -6.18
N PHE A 349 2.47 10.76 -6.51
CA PHE A 349 2.47 12.21 -6.71
C PHE A 349 2.20 13.10 -5.47
N THR A 350 2.04 12.55 -4.26
CA THR A 350 1.76 13.40 -3.08
C THR A 350 3.00 14.02 -2.46
N ILE A 351 4.19 13.47 -2.68
CA ILE A 351 5.45 13.98 -2.12
C ILE A 351 6.46 14.44 -3.19
N GLY A 352 6.15 14.25 -4.47
CA GLY A 352 7.08 14.56 -5.56
C GLY A 352 6.53 14.20 -6.94
N GLY A 353 7.43 14.08 -7.92
CA GLY A 353 7.10 13.64 -9.28
C GLY A 353 7.02 12.11 -9.42
N LEU A 354 7.00 11.60 -10.66
CA LEU A 354 6.93 10.15 -10.96
C LEU A 354 7.96 9.31 -10.20
N GLY A 355 9.19 9.82 -10.04
CA GLY A 355 10.28 9.11 -9.35
C GLY A 355 10.08 8.96 -7.84
N SER A 356 9.12 9.68 -7.24
CA SER A 356 8.84 9.63 -5.80
C SER A 356 7.86 8.53 -5.40
N ASN A 357 7.18 7.87 -6.35
CA ASN A 357 6.10 6.91 -6.05
C ASN A 357 6.55 5.64 -5.31
N THR A 358 7.86 5.36 -5.26
CA THR A 358 8.46 4.25 -4.51
C THR A 358 9.26 4.71 -3.31
N VAL A 359 9.34 6.02 -3.07
CA VAL A 359 10.07 6.57 -1.92
C VAL A 359 9.37 6.10 -0.65
N SER A 360 10.15 5.52 0.25
CA SER A 360 9.72 5.15 1.59
C SER A 360 10.78 5.61 2.58
N ILE A 361 10.35 6.11 3.73
CA ILE A 361 11.22 6.54 4.81
C ILE A 361 11.04 5.63 6.02
N THR A 362 12.07 5.52 6.85
CA THR A 362 11.98 4.82 8.14
C THR A 362 12.11 5.81 9.28
N ILE A 363 11.09 5.88 10.13
CA ILE A 363 11.11 6.63 11.39
C ILE A 363 11.48 5.63 12.50
N PRO A 364 12.66 5.77 13.14
CA PRO A 364 13.03 4.94 14.27
C PRO A 364 12.00 5.06 15.40
N TYR A 365 11.67 3.96 16.07
CA TYR A 365 10.64 3.99 17.11
C TYR A 365 10.96 4.97 18.25
N ARG A 366 12.24 5.12 18.61
CA ARG A 366 12.71 6.08 19.61
C ARG A 366 12.45 7.56 19.25
N SER A 367 12.31 7.89 17.97
CA SER A 367 11.98 9.26 17.55
C SER A 367 10.55 9.68 17.91
N LEU A 368 9.67 8.71 18.16
CA LEU A 368 8.27 8.90 18.52
C LEU A 368 7.97 8.36 19.94
N GLU A 369 9.00 8.27 20.79
CA GLU A 369 8.83 7.87 22.18
C GLU A 369 7.85 8.80 22.91
N GLY A 370 6.92 8.23 23.68
CA GLY A 370 5.84 8.95 24.34
C GLY A 370 4.57 9.15 23.49
N TYR A 371 4.59 8.80 22.20
CA TYR A 371 3.39 8.79 21.33
C TYR A 371 2.83 7.39 21.08
N TRP A 372 3.61 6.33 21.27
CA TRP A 372 3.17 4.95 21.08
C TRP A 372 2.10 4.54 22.09
N ALA A 373 1.12 3.77 21.66
CA ALA A 373 0.14 3.16 22.56
C ALA A 373 0.84 2.17 23.49
N ALA A 374 0.55 2.22 24.80
CA ALA A 374 1.25 1.40 25.80
C ALA A 374 1.09 -0.11 25.57
N ASP A 375 -0.10 -0.54 25.15
CA ASP A 375 -0.42 -1.95 24.83
C ASP A 375 -0.47 -2.17 23.30
N GLY A 376 0.19 -1.31 22.52
CA GLY A 376 0.18 -1.36 21.06
C GLY A 376 1.20 -2.35 20.47
N PRO A 377 1.10 -2.63 19.15
CA PRO A 377 1.97 -3.60 18.47
C PRO A 377 3.45 -3.17 18.38
N VAL A 378 3.76 -1.92 18.71
CA VAL A 378 5.14 -1.39 18.72
C VAL A 378 5.83 -1.62 20.06
N THR A 379 5.09 -1.81 21.16
CA THR A 379 5.65 -1.96 22.51
C THR A 379 6.63 -3.15 22.62
N PRO A 380 6.30 -4.36 22.10
CA PRO A 380 7.25 -5.47 22.12
C PRO A 380 8.52 -5.17 21.30
N LEU A 381 8.36 -4.52 20.14
CA LEU A 381 9.48 -4.17 19.24
C LEU A 381 10.43 -3.13 19.86
N LEU A 382 9.91 -2.23 20.71
CA LEU A 382 10.72 -1.27 21.45
C LEU A 382 11.62 -1.97 22.49
N ALA A 383 11.12 -3.01 23.15
CA ALA A 383 11.87 -3.73 24.18
C ALA A 383 13.05 -4.52 23.61
N GLU A 384 12.99 -4.93 22.34
CA GLU A 384 14.08 -5.61 21.63
C GLU A 384 15.24 -4.67 21.22
N LEU A 385 15.02 -3.36 21.22
CA LEU A 385 16.01 -2.35 20.80
C LEU A 385 16.93 -1.88 21.94
N ASP A 386 16.64 -2.28 23.18
CA ASP A 386 17.41 -2.00 24.40
C ASP A 386 18.39 -3.13 24.72
#